data_AF-A0ABD6XWD5-F1
#
_entry.id   AF-A0ABD6XWD5-F1
#
_cell.length_a   1.000
_cell.length_b   1.000
_cell.length_c   1.000
_cell.angle_alpha   90.00
_cell.angle_beta   90.00
_cell.angle_gamma   90.00
#
_symmetry.space_group_name_H-M   'P 1'
#
loop_
_entity.id
_entity.type
_entity.pdbx_description
1 polymer ?
#
loop_
_entity_poly.entity_id
_entity_poly.type
_entity_poly.pdbx_seq_one_letter_code
_entity_poly.pdbx_strand_id
1 'polypeptide(L)'
;MSNFSDKIWWTKKARIKTEVRLLNLNFYSQFFLLWYSIFLVCYSIYTLVLPVGSITQTESATMVALSVMVLVATLFINNMDFKGRALLVKQCYEQLSIIYTRSQVVNPDDSLLDRDYQAVLSISENHQEKDFYLAVVDEYNNASDKTKVSKVPTDKMICKVNLIKIRNVVSIIFLFIFPFLTVWLLRMA
;
A
#
# COMPACT_ATOMS: atom_id res chain seq x y z
N MET A 1 12.16 29.92 3.94
CA MET A 1 11.94 28.84 4.93
C MET A 1 13.30 28.24 5.24
N SER A 2 13.62 27.98 6.51
CA SER A 2 14.89 27.36 6.88
C SER A 2 14.98 25.98 6.21
N ASN A 3 16.13 25.66 5.62
CA ASN A 3 16.38 24.39 4.90
C ASN A 3 15.95 23.16 5.76
N PHE A 4 16.10 23.28 7.08
CA PHE A 4 15.68 22.29 8.05
C PHE A 4 14.16 22.11 8.17
N SER A 5 13.39 23.20 8.19
CA SER A 5 11.93 23.10 8.27
C SER A 5 11.32 22.50 6.99
N ASP A 6 11.87 22.84 5.83
CA ASP A 6 11.48 22.23 4.56
C ASP A 6 11.79 20.72 4.53
N LYS A 7 12.93 20.30 5.07
CA LYS A 7 13.28 18.88 5.23
C LYS A 7 12.25 18.14 6.08
N ILE A 8 11.88 18.68 7.23
CA ILE A 8 10.86 18.07 8.10
C ILE A 8 9.53 17.97 7.37
N TRP A 9 9.11 19.05 6.70
CA TRP A 9 7.85 19.12 5.97
C TRP A 9 7.76 18.06 4.87
N TRP A 10 8.81 17.91 4.05
CA TRP A 10 8.85 16.90 2.99
C TRP A 10 8.88 15.47 3.55
N THR A 11 9.59 15.26 4.65
CA THR A 11 9.61 13.95 5.34
C THR A 11 8.21 13.59 5.84
N LYS A 12 7.52 14.55 6.46
CA LYS A 12 6.13 14.40 6.92
C LYS A 12 5.21 14.02 5.77
N LYS A 13 5.28 14.74 4.64
CA LYS A 13 4.44 14.47 3.46
C LYS A 13 4.72 13.09 2.84
N ALA A 14 5.98 12.66 2.77
CA ALA A 14 6.32 11.32 2.30
C ALA A 14 5.81 10.21 3.23
N ARG A 15 5.86 10.42 4.56
CA ARG A 15 5.31 9.47 5.55
C ARG A 15 3.78 9.40 5.48
N ILE A 16 3.07 10.51 5.23
CA ILE A 16 1.62 10.49 4.96
C ILE A 16 1.30 9.61 3.74
N LYS A 17 2.06 9.71 2.64
CA LYS A 17 1.86 8.84 1.47
C LYS A 17 2.18 7.37 1.76
N THR A 18 3.14 7.11 2.65
CA THR A 18 3.47 5.75 3.13
C THR A 18 2.30 5.15 3.91
N GLU A 19 1.68 5.90 4.83
CA GLU A 19 0.49 5.45 5.56
C GLU A 19 -0.66 5.09 4.61
N VAL A 20 -1.01 6.00 3.69
CA VAL A 20 -2.07 5.76 2.70
C VAL A 20 -1.78 4.50 1.88
N ARG A 21 -0.53 4.29 1.48
CA ARG A 21 -0.12 3.08 0.77
C ARG A 21 -0.32 1.82 1.62
N LEU A 22 0.06 1.83 2.89
CA LEU A 22 -0.12 0.68 3.80
C LEU A 22 -1.60 0.38 4.05
N LEU A 23 -2.43 1.41 4.24
CA LEU A 23 -3.88 1.26 4.39
C LEU A 23 -4.53 0.68 3.13
N ASN A 24 -4.13 1.17 1.96
CA ASN A 24 -4.59 0.61 0.68
C ASN A 24 -4.17 -0.84 0.52
N LEU A 25 -2.93 -1.19 0.87
CA LEU A 25 -2.45 -2.56 0.81
C LEU A 25 -3.22 -3.47 1.77
N ASN A 26 -3.53 -2.99 2.98
CA ASN A 26 -4.40 -3.70 3.91
C ASN A 26 -5.79 -3.94 3.29
N PHE A 27 -6.42 -2.89 2.78
CA PHE A 27 -7.75 -2.98 2.16
C PHE A 27 -7.77 -3.97 0.99
N TYR A 28 -6.85 -3.84 0.03
CA TYR A 28 -6.79 -4.74 -1.12
C TYR A 28 -6.50 -6.18 -0.73
N SER A 29 -5.60 -6.41 0.22
CA SER A 29 -5.28 -7.77 0.68
C SER A 29 -6.50 -8.45 1.30
N GLN A 30 -7.24 -7.74 2.15
CA GLN A 30 -8.47 -8.24 2.77
C GLN A 30 -9.58 -8.44 1.74
N PHE A 31 -9.71 -7.51 0.79
CA PHE A 31 -10.67 -7.62 -0.32
C PHE A 31 -10.40 -8.86 -1.18
N PHE A 32 -9.15 -9.09 -1.60
CA PHE A 32 -8.80 -10.26 -2.40
C PHE A 32 -8.96 -11.56 -1.63
N LEU A 33 -8.67 -11.56 -0.33
CA LEU A 33 -8.90 -12.74 0.50
C LEU A 33 -10.38 -13.11 0.56
N LEU A 34 -11.25 -12.12 0.74
CA LEU A 34 -12.70 -12.30 0.68
C LEU A 34 -13.14 -12.78 -0.70
N TRP A 35 -12.64 -12.16 -1.77
CA TRP A 35 -12.96 -12.52 -3.15
C TRP A 35 -12.63 -13.99 -3.46
N TYR A 36 -11.42 -14.43 -3.10
CA TYR A 36 -11.01 -15.82 -3.32
C TYR A 36 -11.77 -16.81 -2.45
N SER A 37 -12.13 -16.42 -1.23
CA SER A 37 -12.95 -17.27 -0.34
C SER A 37 -14.37 -17.45 -0.91
N ILE A 38 -15.01 -16.38 -1.38
CA ILE A 38 -16.33 -16.45 -2.02
C ILE A 38 -16.25 -17.31 -3.28
N PHE A 39 -15.25 -17.06 -4.14
CA PHE A 39 -15.06 -17.83 -5.36
C PHE A 39 -14.90 -19.33 -5.07
N LEU A 40 -14.07 -19.69 -4.09
CA LEU A 40 -13.86 -21.07 -3.69
C LEU A 40 -15.15 -21.75 -3.21
N VAL A 41 -15.96 -21.06 -2.40
CA VAL A 41 -17.25 -21.59 -1.92
C VAL A 41 -18.26 -21.74 -3.06
N CYS A 42 -18.39 -20.73 -3.92
CA CYS A 42 -19.26 -20.80 -5.10
C CYS A 42 -18.84 -21.93 -6.05
N TYR A 43 -17.54 -22.09 -6.28
CA TYR A 43 -17.00 -23.19 -7.08
C TYR A 43 -17.30 -24.54 -6.45
N SER A 44 -17.14 -24.65 -5.12
CA SER A 44 -17.45 -25.88 -4.39
C SER A 44 -18.92 -26.30 -4.53
N ILE A 45 -19.84 -25.34 -4.42
CA ILE A 45 -21.28 -25.59 -4.59
C ILE A 45 -21.58 -25.97 -6.05
N TYR A 46 -20.97 -25.27 -7.02
CA TYR A 46 -21.16 -25.58 -8.43
C TYR A 46 -20.75 -27.02 -8.75
N THR A 47 -19.60 -27.47 -8.24
CA THR A 47 -19.11 -28.83 -8.46
C THR A 47 -20.04 -29.88 -7.84
N LEU A 48 -20.69 -29.60 -6.70
CA LEU A 48 -21.64 -30.53 -6.06
C LEU A 48 -22.92 -30.78 -6.86
N VAL A 49 -23.34 -29.82 -7.70
CA VAL A 49 -24.58 -29.92 -8.49
C VAL A 49 -24.36 -30.68 -9.81
N LEU A 50 -23.11 -30.91 -10.20
CA LEU A 50 -22.77 -31.65 -11.41
C LEU A 50 -23.11 -33.15 -11.27
N PRO A 51 -23.61 -33.80 -12.34
CA PRO A 51 -24.04 -35.20 -12.29
C PRO A 51 -22.88 -36.14 -11.92
N VAL A 52 -23.20 -37.13 -11.09
CA VAL A 52 -22.29 -38.17 -10.59
C VAL A 52 -21.66 -38.90 -11.77
N GLY A 53 -20.38 -38.61 -12.06
CA GLY A 53 -19.65 -39.12 -13.23
C GLY A 53 -18.90 -38.05 -14.03
N SER A 54 -19.24 -36.77 -13.85
CA SER A 54 -18.53 -35.63 -14.47
C SER A 54 -17.44 -35.02 -13.57
N ILE A 55 -17.44 -35.36 -12.28
CA ILE A 55 -16.44 -34.92 -11.30
C ILE A 55 -15.29 -35.92 -11.32
N THR A 56 -14.17 -35.53 -11.91
CA THR A 56 -12.92 -36.31 -11.88
C THR A 56 -12.25 -36.19 -10.51
N GLN A 57 -11.47 -37.19 -10.10
CA GLN A 57 -10.66 -37.11 -8.86
C GLN A 57 -9.74 -35.87 -8.84
N THR A 58 -9.38 -35.35 -10.01
CA THR A 58 -8.59 -34.13 -10.18
C THR A 58 -9.31 -32.89 -9.64
N GLU A 59 -10.63 -32.78 -9.80
CA GLU A 59 -11.42 -31.63 -9.31
C GLU A 59 -11.50 -31.58 -7.78
N SER A 60 -11.59 -32.74 -7.11
CA SER A 60 -11.56 -32.79 -5.65
C SER A 60 -10.18 -32.40 -5.09
N ALA A 61 -9.10 -32.86 -5.73
CA ALA A 61 -7.74 -32.51 -5.33
C ALA A 61 -7.43 -31.01 -5.54
N THR A 62 -7.89 -30.42 -6.64
CA THR A 62 -7.69 -28.98 -6.93
C THR A 62 -8.42 -28.11 -5.92
N MET A 63 -9.65 -28.46 -5.54
CA MET A 63 -10.41 -27.73 -4.52
C MET A 63 -9.71 -27.73 -3.16
N VAL A 64 -9.16 -28.87 -2.75
CA VAL A 64 -8.36 -28.98 -1.51
C VAL A 64 -7.07 -28.16 -1.61
N ALA A 65 -6.38 -28.20 -2.75
CA ALA A 65 -5.18 -27.39 -2.94
C ALA A 65 -5.49 -25.87 -2.88
N LEU A 66 -6.58 -25.43 -3.51
CA LEU A 66 -7.03 -24.03 -3.47
C LEU A 66 -7.40 -23.58 -2.05
N SER A 67 -8.06 -24.44 -1.26
CA SER A 67 -8.41 -24.10 0.13
C SER A 67 -7.17 -23.94 1.01
N VAL A 68 -6.17 -24.81 0.86
CA VAL A 68 -4.89 -24.70 1.56
C VAL A 68 -4.14 -23.43 1.14
N MET A 69 -4.15 -23.07 -0.15
CA MET A 69 -3.54 -21.82 -0.60
C MET A 69 -4.21 -20.58 0.00
N VAL A 70 -5.55 -20.54 0.06
CA VAL A 70 -6.29 -19.44 0.71
C VAL A 70 -5.95 -19.36 2.20
N LEU A 71 -5.83 -20.51 2.89
CA LEU A 71 -5.43 -20.56 4.29
C LEU A 71 -4.02 -19.98 4.50
N VAL A 72 -3.04 -20.42 3.73
CA VAL A 72 -1.65 -19.92 3.82
C VAL A 72 -1.59 -18.43 3.51
N ALA A 73 -2.32 -17.97 2.48
CA ALA A 73 -2.41 -16.56 2.14
C ALA A 73 -3.02 -15.74 3.28
N THR A 74 -4.06 -16.25 3.95
CA THR A 74 -4.67 -15.62 5.13
C THR A 74 -3.64 -15.41 6.23
N LEU A 75 -2.91 -16.47 6.59
CA LEU A 75 -1.87 -16.41 7.62
C LEU A 75 -0.76 -15.42 7.24
N PHE A 76 -0.31 -15.43 5.99
CA PHE A 76 0.72 -14.53 5.52
C PHE A 76 0.29 -13.06 5.57
N ILE A 77 -0.91 -12.74 5.06
CA ILE A 77 -1.46 -11.38 5.06
C ILE A 77 -1.60 -10.85 6.49
N ASN A 78 -2.10 -11.68 7.41
CA ASN A 78 -2.27 -11.29 8.81
C ASN A 78 -0.92 -11.02 9.50
N ASN A 79 0.13 -11.78 9.19
CA ASN A 79 1.48 -11.57 9.73
C ASN A 79 2.18 -10.31 9.19
N MET A 80 1.76 -9.76 8.05
CA MET A 80 2.36 -8.54 7.50
C MET A 80 1.97 -7.26 8.25
N ASP A 81 0.92 -7.32 9.07
CA ASP A 81 0.42 -6.24 9.94
C ASP A 81 0.46 -4.84 9.30
N PHE A 82 -0.11 -4.73 8.10
CA PHE A 82 -0.14 -3.47 7.36
C PHE A 82 -0.83 -2.35 8.14
N LYS A 83 -1.85 -2.70 8.94
CA LYS A 83 -2.61 -1.75 9.75
C LYS A 83 -1.79 -1.25 10.96
N GLY A 84 -1.10 -2.14 11.69
CA GLY A 84 -0.23 -1.73 12.78
C GLY A 84 0.94 -0.87 12.31
N ARG A 85 1.56 -1.24 11.18
CA ARG A 85 2.61 -0.43 10.53
C ARG A 85 2.11 0.95 10.10
N ALA A 86 0.90 1.04 9.54
CA ALA A 86 0.30 2.32 9.17
C ALA A 86 0.09 3.22 10.40
N LEU A 87 -0.35 2.65 11.53
CA LEU A 87 -0.53 3.38 12.78
C LEU A 87 0.79 3.98 13.31
N LEU A 88 1.89 3.22 13.27
CA LEU A 88 3.20 3.72 13.66
C LEU A 88 3.68 4.87 12.77
N VAL A 89 3.48 4.75 11.46
CA VAL A 89 3.80 5.82 10.49
C VAL A 89 2.96 7.08 10.76
N LYS A 90 1.70 6.89 11.14
CA LYS A 90 0.80 7.97 11.55
C LYS A 90 1.29 8.73 12.76
N GLN A 91 1.58 8.01 13.83
CA GLN A 91 2.14 8.60 15.06
C GLN A 91 3.43 9.37 14.76
N CYS A 92 4.30 8.81 13.91
CA CYS A 92 5.55 9.44 13.50
C CYS A 92 5.30 10.79 12.79
N TYR A 93 4.44 10.85 11.76
CA TYR A 93 4.24 12.12 11.05
C TYR A 93 3.44 13.15 11.88
N GLU A 94 2.62 12.72 12.84
CA GLU A 94 1.94 13.60 13.79
C GLU A 94 2.96 14.27 14.72
N GLN A 95 3.91 13.51 15.25
CA GLN A 95 5.03 14.05 16.03
C GLN A 95 5.93 14.96 15.19
N LEU A 96 6.22 14.60 13.93
CA LEU A 96 6.94 15.48 13.00
C LEU A 96 6.19 16.80 12.78
N SER A 97 4.86 16.82 12.87
CA SER A 97 4.08 18.06 12.77
C SER A 97 4.37 19.01 13.94
N ILE A 98 4.57 18.47 15.14
CA ILE A 98 4.90 19.26 16.33
C ILE A 98 6.30 19.85 16.17
N ILE A 99 7.27 19.03 15.74
CA ILE A 99 8.65 19.47 15.48
C ILE A 99 8.68 20.52 14.36
N TYR A 100 7.89 20.35 13.31
CA TYR A 100 7.76 21.33 12.24
C TYR A 100 7.30 22.69 12.78
N THR A 101 6.26 22.73 13.61
CA THR A 101 5.80 23.99 14.22
C THR A 101 6.88 24.63 15.09
N ARG A 102 7.64 23.84 15.87
CA ARG A 102 8.77 24.33 16.66
C ARG A 102 9.90 24.90 15.79
N SER A 103 10.15 24.31 14.63
CA SER A 103 11.19 24.77 13.68
C SER A 103 10.87 26.11 13.00
N GLN A 104 9.62 26.59 13.10
CA GLN A 104 9.18 27.86 12.54
C GLN A 104 9.29 29.03 13.55
N VAL A 105 9.67 28.75 14.81
CA VAL A 105 9.90 29.77 15.84
C VAL A 105 11.20 30.54 15.54
N VAL A 106 11.27 31.81 15.94
CA VAL A 106 12.47 32.65 15.77
C VAL A 106 13.61 32.11 16.64
N ASN A 107 14.79 31.87 16.04
CA ASN A 107 15.98 31.27 16.68
C ASN A 107 15.71 29.91 17.35
N PRO A 108 15.36 28.86 16.58
CA PRO A 108 15.20 27.52 17.12
C PRO A 108 16.57 26.94 17.53
N ASP A 109 16.59 26.11 18.57
CA ASP A 109 17.76 25.29 18.90
C ASP A 109 17.85 24.11 17.91
N ASP A 110 18.52 24.35 16.79
CA ASP A 110 18.68 23.38 15.70
C ASP A 110 19.28 22.03 16.17
N SER A 111 20.11 22.04 17.21
CA SER A 111 20.74 20.82 17.74
C SER A 111 19.73 19.92 18.47
N LEU A 112 18.86 20.54 19.27
CA LEU A 112 17.79 19.85 19.97
C LEU A 112 16.71 19.38 18.99
N LEU A 113 16.39 20.20 17.99
CA LEU A 113 15.42 19.83 16.96
C LEU A 113 15.90 18.68 16.08
N ASP A 114 17.18 18.63 15.69
CA ASP A 114 17.71 17.49 14.93
C ASP A 114 17.70 16.20 15.76
N ARG A 115 18.04 16.28 17.05
CA ARG A 115 17.94 15.14 17.97
C ARG A 115 16.50 14.61 18.08
N ASP A 116 15.54 15.50 18.31
CA ASP A 116 14.12 15.15 18.39
C ASP A 116 13.61 14.59 17.04
N TYR A 117 14.05 15.17 15.93
CA TYR A 117 13.73 14.69 14.59
C TYR A 117 14.24 13.25 14.36
N GLN A 118 15.51 12.96 14.65
CA GLN A 118 16.07 11.60 14.51
C GLN A 118 15.36 10.60 15.43
N ALA A 119 15.03 11.00 16.66
CA ALA A 119 14.28 10.18 17.60
C ALA A 119 12.88 9.83 17.07
N VAL A 120 12.20 10.76 16.39
CA VAL A 120 10.89 10.49 15.78
C VAL A 120 11.03 9.60 14.53
N LEU A 121 12.09 9.78 13.74
CA LEU A 121 12.30 8.98 12.54
C LEU A 121 12.54 7.50 12.82
N SER A 122 13.08 7.15 13.99
CA SER A 122 13.37 5.77 14.39
C SER A 122 12.14 4.98 14.83
N ILE A 123 11.01 5.65 15.10
CA ILE A 123 9.76 5.03 15.60
C ILE A 123 9.09 4.16 14.54
N SER A 124 9.13 4.57 13.27
CA SER A 124 8.42 3.88 12.20
C SER A 124 9.30 3.66 10.98
N GLU A 125 8.91 2.68 10.17
CA GLU A 125 9.60 2.35 8.93
C GLU A 125 9.78 3.58 8.02
N ASN A 126 10.84 3.53 7.22
CA ASN A 126 11.15 4.62 6.31
C ASN A 126 10.20 4.63 5.12
N HIS A 127 9.94 5.83 4.58
CA HIS A 127 9.17 5.97 3.36
C HIS A 127 9.95 5.39 2.16
N GLN A 128 9.23 4.91 1.15
CA GLN A 128 9.88 4.52 -0.10
C GLN A 128 10.07 5.72 -1.02
N GLU A 129 10.98 5.60 -1.99
CA GLU A 129 11.22 6.66 -2.98
C GLU A 129 9.94 7.02 -3.76
N LYS A 130 9.11 6.03 -4.08
CA LYS A 130 7.80 6.23 -4.72
C LYS A 130 6.84 7.06 -3.87
N ASP A 131 6.88 6.92 -2.55
CA ASP A 131 6.00 7.65 -1.64
C ASP A 131 6.40 9.13 -1.61
N PHE A 132 7.70 9.41 -1.70
CA PHE A 132 8.23 10.76 -1.87
C PHE A 132 7.84 11.36 -3.23
N TYR A 133 7.97 10.62 -4.33
CA TYR A 133 7.56 11.12 -5.65
C TYR A 133 6.07 11.43 -5.73
N LEU A 134 5.22 10.57 -5.16
CA LEU A 134 3.80 10.82 -5.01
C LEU A 134 3.53 12.08 -4.19
N ALA A 135 4.24 12.28 -3.08
CA ALA A 135 4.09 13.48 -2.26
C ALA A 135 4.43 14.77 -3.03
N VAL A 136 5.53 14.79 -3.78
CA VAL A 136 5.96 15.97 -4.58
C VAL A 136 4.97 16.26 -5.70
N VAL A 137 4.59 15.25 -6.47
CA VAL A 137 3.65 15.43 -7.60
C VAL A 137 2.27 15.83 -7.10
N ASP A 138 1.76 15.19 -6.04
CA ASP A 138 0.44 15.51 -5.51
C ASP A 138 0.42 16.92 -4.88
N GLU A 139 1.47 17.35 -4.17
CA GLU A 139 1.49 18.72 -3.64
C GLU A 139 1.51 19.75 -4.77
N TYR A 140 2.36 19.56 -5.79
CA TYR A 140 2.46 20.48 -6.91
C TYR A 140 1.14 20.59 -7.69
N ASN A 141 0.43 19.47 -7.87
CA ASN A 141 -0.84 19.45 -8.57
C ASN A 141 -2.00 20.07 -7.75
N ASN A 142 -1.95 19.95 -6.42
CA ASN A 142 -2.99 20.49 -5.54
C ASN A 142 -2.70 21.92 -5.04
N ALA A 143 -1.50 22.46 -5.27
CA ALA A 143 -1.15 23.81 -4.87
C ALA A 143 -1.89 24.84 -5.73
N SER A 144 -2.70 25.69 -5.09
CA SER A 144 -3.36 26.82 -5.75
C SER A 144 -2.37 27.82 -6.34
N ASP A 145 -1.20 27.95 -5.70
CA ASP A 145 -0.11 28.82 -6.12
C ASP A 145 1.18 28.00 -6.24
N LYS A 146 1.53 27.68 -7.49
CA LYS A 146 2.69 26.84 -7.82
C LYS A 146 4.03 27.50 -7.44
N THR A 147 4.05 28.82 -7.26
CA THR A 147 5.28 29.56 -6.91
C THR A 147 5.68 29.37 -5.44
N LYS A 148 4.74 28.91 -4.59
CA LYS A 148 4.97 28.68 -3.15
C LYS A 148 5.46 27.27 -2.81
N VAL A 149 5.55 26.39 -3.81
CA VAL A 149 5.99 25.00 -3.60
C VAL A 149 7.51 24.94 -3.63
N SER A 150 8.12 24.47 -2.53
CA SER A 150 9.59 24.43 -2.40
C SER A 150 10.27 23.40 -3.31
N LYS A 151 9.55 22.40 -3.83
CA LYS A 151 10.05 21.44 -4.83
C LYS A 151 9.10 21.32 -6.02
N VAL A 152 9.65 21.49 -7.22
CA VAL A 152 8.93 21.28 -8.47
C VAL A 152 9.20 19.85 -8.95
N PRO A 153 8.16 19.07 -9.32
CA PRO A 153 8.34 17.73 -9.85
C PRO A 153 9.05 17.76 -11.21
N THR A 154 10.04 16.90 -11.38
CA THR A 154 10.64 16.65 -12.71
C THR A 154 9.76 15.72 -13.53
N ASP A 155 9.80 15.84 -14.86
CA ASP A 155 9.04 14.97 -15.80
C ASP A 155 9.25 13.47 -15.52
N LYS A 156 10.47 13.08 -15.14
CA LYS A 156 10.80 11.70 -14.74
C LYS A 156 10.00 11.23 -13.52
N MET A 157 9.78 12.11 -12.53
CA MET A 157 9.00 11.80 -11.33
C MET A 157 7.52 11.62 -11.69
N ILE A 158 6.98 12.50 -12.54
CA ILE A 158 5.60 12.42 -13.03
C ILE A 158 5.39 11.10 -13.80
N CYS A 159 6.30 10.77 -14.70
CA CYS A 159 6.26 9.52 -15.47
C CYS A 159 6.30 8.29 -14.54
N LYS A 160 7.21 8.25 -13.56
CA LYS A 160 7.27 7.17 -12.56
C LYS A 160 5.97 7.04 -11.76
N VAL A 161 5.39 8.16 -11.31
CA VAL A 161 4.13 8.16 -10.56
C VAL A 161 2.99 7.58 -11.40
N ASN A 162 2.87 8.01 -12.66
CA ASN A 162 1.85 7.49 -13.58
C ASN A 162 2.05 6.00 -13.87
N LEU A 163 3.28 5.56 -14.10
CA LEU A 163 3.61 4.15 -14.31
C LEU A 163 3.22 3.29 -13.10
N ILE A 164 3.48 3.78 -11.87
CA ILE A 164 3.08 3.07 -10.64
C ILE A 164 1.55 2.97 -10.54
N LYS A 165 0.82 4.04 -10.86
CA LYS A 165 -0.65 4.02 -10.86
C LYS A 165 -1.19 3.00 -11.85
N ILE A 166 -0.69 3.01 -13.10
CA ILE A 166 -1.08 2.06 -14.15
C ILE A 166 -0.76 0.62 -13.71
N ARG A 167 0.46 0.36 -13.23
CA ARG A 167 0.87 -0.95 -12.76
C ARG A 167 -0.05 -1.47 -11.66
N ASN A 168 -0.38 -0.64 -10.67
CA ASN A 168 -1.26 -1.06 -9.58
C ASN A 168 -2.67 -1.44 -10.10
N VAL A 169 -3.22 -0.67 -11.04
CA VAL A 169 -4.53 -0.98 -11.67
C VAL A 169 -4.45 -2.29 -12.44
N VAL A 170 -3.42 -2.49 -13.26
CA VAL A 170 -3.20 -3.73 -14.02
C VAL A 170 -3.06 -4.93 -13.08
N SER A 171 -2.29 -4.80 -11.99
CA SER A 171 -2.15 -5.87 -10.99
C SER A 171 -3.48 -6.21 -10.30
N ILE A 172 -4.31 -5.21 -10.00
CA ILE A 172 -5.64 -5.44 -9.39
C ILE A 172 -6.56 -6.20 -10.37
N ILE A 173 -6.62 -5.77 -11.63
CA ILE A 173 -7.42 -6.44 -12.68
C ILE A 173 -6.94 -7.88 -12.87
N PHE A 174 -5.62 -8.09 -12.94
CA PHE A 174 -5.04 -9.42 -13.08
C PHE A 174 -5.43 -10.33 -11.91
N LEU A 175 -5.26 -9.88 -10.66
CA LEU A 175 -5.62 -10.66 -9.47
C LEU A 175 -7.13 -10.93 -9.39
N PHE A 176 -7.97 -10.00 -9.85
CA PHE A 176 -9.42 -10.21 -9.88
C PHE A 176 -9.83 -11.33 -10.84
N ILE A 177 -9.20 -11.38 -12.03
CA ILE A 177 -9.49 -12.37 -13.08
C ILE A 177 -8.81 -13.72 -12.79
N PHE A 178 -7.74 -13.73 -11.99
CA PHE A 178 -6.90 -14.90 -11.73
C PHE A 178 -7.69 -16.18 -11.37
N PRO A 179 -8.70 -16.18 -10.49
CA PRO A 179 -9.44 -17.41 -10.15
C PRO A 179 -10.16 -18.03 -11.35
N PHE A 180 -10.77 -17.19 -12.20
CA PHE A 180 -11.43 -17.66 -13.41
C PHE A 180 -10.44 -18.27 -14.38
N LEU A 181 -9.28 -17.64 -14.55
CA LEU A 181 -8.19 -18.16 -15.37
C LEU A 181 -7.72 -19.53 -14.86
N THR A 182 -7.55 -19.69 -13.54
CA THR A 182 -7.12 -20.96 -12.96
C THR A 182 -8.12 -22.09 -13.20
N VAL A 183 -9.41 -21.85 -13.01
CA VAL A 183 -10.44 -22.86 -13.27
C VAL A 183 -10.53 -23.19 -14.76
N TRP A 184 -10.46 -22.17 -15.62
CA TRP A 184 -10.48 -22.38 -17.07
C TRP A 184 -9.29 -23.24 -17.54
N LEU A 185 -8.08 -22.94 -17.06
CA LEU A 185 -6.88 -23.73 -17.37
C LEU A 185 -7.00 -25.17 -16.87
N LEU A 186 -7.48 -25.36 -15.64
CA LEU A 186 -7.63 -26.69 -15.03
C LEU A 186 -8.66 -27.57 -15.75
N ARG A 187 -9.68 -26.99 -16.38
CA ARG A 187 -10.68 -27.75 -17.17
C ARG A 187 -10.26 -28.06 -18.60
N MET A 188 -9.30 -27.30 -19.14
CA MET A 188 -8.76 -27.51 -20.49
C MET A 188 -7.60 -28.51 -20.50
N ALA A 189 -6.93 -28.69 -19.37
CA ALA A 189 -5.83 -29.65 -19.17
C ALA A 189 -6.37 -31.05 -18.85
#